data_AF-A0A8T1V5A4-F1
#
_entry.id   AF-A0A8T1V5A4-F1
#
_cell.length_a   1.000
_cell.length_b   1.000
_cell.length_c   1.000
_cell.angle_alpha   90.00
_cell.angle_beta   90.00
_cell.angle_gamma   90.00
#
_symmetry.space_group_name_H-M   'P 1'
#
loop_
_entity.id
_entity.type
_entity.pdbx_description
1 polymer ?
#
loop_
_entity_poly.entity_id
_entity_poly.type
_entity_poly.pdbx_seq_one_letter_code
_entity_poly.pdbx_strand_id
1 'polypeptide(L)'
;MPGVPFHLSASQLVYFARRYRAARNARNDVKYERLSETENFKSFKGHAEELRAKPKKSIENLEEEVAKLAVHHKEDLAKREQLEVEIAEREKQHKMEVAKLKESYEVEIGKLQSELNGVKAGYNALKEVMTGRERKLATPAKDQHQERERIKAEWAILRREKSRHDFLVIADQRVHEWQCALDKASVDCQETASNANAMRDGWAREHEYTVSLNMKLARTLSATARHSIEAFVEKRNSDYLNMTSLKRCSVVDEQMEKVCPEDVGSMRKDLDEFFKTRNFLCHQPGAVDRTDYPSLHLRCSRIQRCLEGLEKPSDY
;
A
#
# COMPACT_ATOMS: atom_id res chain seq x y z
N MET A 1 -17.11 101.82 126.50
CA MET A 1 -18.00 101.35 125.41
C MET A 1 -17.20 100.37 124.54
N PRO A 2 -17.40 99.04 124.66
CA PRO A 2 -16.75 98.07 123.77
C PRO A 2 -17.47 98.03 122.41
N GLY A 3 -16.73 98.29 121.33
CA GLY A 3 -17.26 98.40 119.96
C GLY A 3 -17.51 97.04 119.29
N VAL A 4 -18.53 96.99 118.44
CA VAL A 4 -19.02 95.79 117.74
C VAL A 4 -17.96 95.24 116.75
N PRO A 5 -17.76 93.91 116.65
CA PRO A 5 -16.80 93.31 115.73
C PRO A 5 -17.21 93.50 114.26
N PHE A 6 -16.27 93.89 113.41
CA PHE A 6 -16.48 94.00 111.97
C PHE A 6 -16.35 92.64 111.28
N HIS A 7 -17.17 92.38 110.25
CA HIS A 7 -17.12 91.16 109.44
C HIS A 7 -16.68 91.51 108.02
N LEU A 8 -15.65 90.82 107.52
CA LEU A 8 -15.23 90.93 106.12
C LEU A 8 -16.27 90.30 105.21
N SER A 9 -16.49 90.90 104.05
CA SER A 9 -17.32 90.27 103.03
C SER A 9 -16.60 89.06 102.42
N ALA A 10 -17.35 88.07 101.95
CA ALA A 10 -16.79 86.84 101.39
C ALA A 10 -15.81 87.11 100.24
N SER A 11 -16.03 88.15 99.44
CA SER A 11 -15.14 88.55 98.34
C SER A 11 -13.79 89.08 98.83
N GLN A 12 -13.76 89.80 99.95
CA GLN A 12 -12.52 90.30 100.56
C GLN A 12 -11.68 89.15 101.14
N LEU A 13 -12.32 88.13 101.73
CA LEU A 13 -11.64 86.93 102.23
C LEU A 13 -10.98 86.14 101.09
N VAL A 14 -11.67 85.97 99.96
CA VAL A 14 -11.13 85.25 98.78
C VAL A 14 -9.94 85.99 98.17
N TYR A 15 -10.00 87.32 98.09
CA TYR A 15 -8.88 88.12 97.57
C TYR A 15 -7.63 88.01 98.45
N PHE A 16 -7.81 88.12 99.78
CA PHE A 16 -6.71 88.00 100.73
C PHE A 16 -6.07 86.61 100.67
N ALA A 17 -6.89 85.56 100.59
CA ALA A 17 -6.41 84.19 100.44
C ALA A 17 -5.62 83.99 99.14
N ARG A 18 -6.09 84.54 98.00
CA ARG A 18 -5.38 84.45 96.71
C ARG A 18 -4.04 85.18 96.71
N ARG A 19 -3.98 86.41 97.26
CA ARG A 19 -2.72 87.17 97.39
C ARG A 19 -1.73 86.53 98.36
N TYR A 20 -2.21 85.98 99.48
CA TYR A 20 -1.39 85.21 100.40
C TYR A 20 -0.80 83.95 99.74
N ARG A 21 -1.63 83.24 98.96
CA ARG A 21 -1.23 82.05 98.18
C ARG A 21 -0.18 82.41 97.10
N ALA A 22 -0.39 83.49 96.36
CA ALA A 22 0.54 83.97 95.34
C ALA A 22 1.89 84.43 95.93
N ALA A 23 1.88 85.16 97.04
CA ALA A 23 3.09 85.64 97.71
C ALA A 23 3.96 84.51 98.27
N ARG A 24 3.35 83.38 98.67
CA ARG A 24 4.09 82.19 99.13
C ARG A 24 4.49 81.24 97.99
N ASN A 25 3.68 81.12 96.93
CA ASN A 25 4.07 80.37 95.73
C ASN A 25 5.31 80.97 95.03
N ALA A 26 5.52 82.29 95.12
CA ALA A 26 6.71 82.95 94.61
C ALA A 26 8.03 82.54 95.31
N ARG A 27 7.96 81.88 96.48
CA ARG A 27 9.13 81.36 97.21
C ARG A 27 9.33 79.85 97.05
N ASN A 28 8.62 79.17 96.13
CA ASN A 28 8.78 77.75 95.75
C ASN A 28 8.70 76.66 96.85
N ASP A 29 8.52 76.98 98.13
CA ASP A 29 8.72 75.98 99.20
C ASP A 29 7.50 75.15 99.62
N VAL A 30 6.27 75.37 99.11
CA VAL A 30 5.10 74.59 99.58
C VAL A 30 4.00 74.39 98.51
N LYS A 31 3.67 73.12 98.19
CA LYS A 31 2.46 72.72 97.42
C LYS A 31 1.22 72.69 98.32
N TYR A 32 0.41 73.75 98.28
CA TYR A 32 -0.78 73.93 99.14
C TYR A 32 -2.07 73.25 98.64
N GLU A 33 -2.07 72.54 97.51
CA GLU A 33 -3.28 71.89 96.99
C GLU A 33 -3.82 70.80 97.94
N ARG A 34 -2.94 70.18 98.75
CA ARG A 34 -3.34 69.24 99.82
C ARG A 34 -3.82 69.90 101.12
N LEU A 35 -3.56 71.19 101.34
CA LEU A 35 -3.91 71.89 102.59
C LEU A 35 -5.22 72.67 102.51
N SER A 36 -5.88 72.73 101.34
CA SER A 36 -7.21 73.35 101.21
C SER A 36 -8.37 72.41 101.54
N GLU A 37 -8.14 71.11 101.60
CA GLU A 37 -9.17 70.11 101.93
C GLU A 37 -9.23 69.79 103.43
N THR A 38 -8.24 70.21 104.23
CA THR A 38 -8.32 70.11 105.69
C THR A 38 -9.00 71.34 106.27
N GLU A 39 -10.26 71.16 106.65
CA GLU A 39 -11.06 72.07 107.46
C GLU A 39 -10.25 72.64 108.63
N ASN A 40 -9.78 73.89 108.55
CA ASN A 40 -9.45 74.74 109.70
C ASN A 40 -9.21 76.20 109.26
N PHE A 41 -10.18 76.79 108.55
CA PHE A 41 -10.27 78.25 108.39
C PHE A 41 -11.03 78.94 109.54
N LYS A 42 -11.32 78.24 110.64
CA LYS A 42 -12.03 78.83 111.80
C LYS A 42 -11.16 79.79 112.64
N SER A 43 -9.84 79.87 112.41
CA SER A 43 -8.94 80.65 113.27
C SER A 43 -8.05 81.68 112.57
N PHE A 44 -8.30 82.02 111.30
CA PHE A 44 -7.62 83.18 110.69
C PHE A 44 -8.21 84.48 111.26
N LYS A 45 -7.74 84.89 112.44
CA LYS A 45 -7.89 86.26 112.92
C LYS A 45 -6.94 87.12 112.09
N GLY A 46 -7.45 87.64 110.97
CA GLY A 46 -6.70 88.58 110.14
C GLY A 46 -6.14 89.73 110.97
N HIS A 47 -4.95 90.20 110.62
CA HIS A 47 -4.30 91.36 111.24
C HIS A 47 -5.03 92.66 110.85
N ALA A 48 -6.26 92.82 111.34
CA ALA A 48 -7.07 94.01 111.10
C ALA A 48 -6.44 95.27 111.70
N GLU A 49 -5.61 95.12 112.74
CA GLU A 49 -4.89 96.22 113.39
C GLU A 49 -3.69 96.72 112.56
N GLU A 50 -2.91 95.82 111.94
CA GLU A 50 -1.83 96.21 111.03
C GLU A 50 -2.35 96.89 109.76
N LEU A 51 -3.54 96.53 109.28
CA LEU A 51 -4.19 97.21 108.16
C LEU A 51 -4.73 98.60 108.55
N ARG A 52 -5.20 98.80 109.79
CA ARG A 52 -5.59 100.12 110.31
C ARG A 52 -4.39 101.06 110.51
N ALA A 53 -3.19 100.52 110.74
CA ALA A 53 -1.95 101.29 110.88
C ALA A 53 -1.26 101.62 109.54
N LYS A 54 -1.70 101.07 108.41
CA LYS A 54 -1.14 101.39 107.09
C LYS A 54 -1.66 102.75 106.59
N PRO A 55 -0.81 103.55 105.93
CA PRO A 55 -1.22 104.85 105.41
C PRO A 55 -2.34 104.68 104.39
N LYS A 56 -3.34 105.56 104.47
CA LYS A 56 -4.57 105.54 103.66
C LYS A 56 -4.30 105.35 102.15
N LYS A 57 -3.22 105.96 101.65
CA LYS A 57 -2.73 105.82 100.26
C LYS A 57 -2.43 104.38 99.83
N SER A 58 -1.92 103.54 100.73
CA SER A 58 -1.63 102.13 100.41
C SER A 58 -2.87 101.26 100.31
N ILE A 59 -3.94 101.63 101.03
CA ILE A 59 -5.25 100.97 100.92
C ILE A 59 -5.93 101.40 99.62
N GLU A 60 -5.92 102.70 99.31
CA GLU A 60 -6.46 103.27 98.05
C GLU A 60 -5.79 102.65 96.80
N ASN A 61 -4.44 102.50 96.79
CA ASN A 61 -3.72 101.86 95.68
C ASN A 61 -4.09 100.37 95.49
N LEU A 62 -4.36 99.65 96.58
CA LEU A 62 -4.79 98.24 96.51
C LEU A 62 -6.23 98.14 96.00
N GLU A 63 -7.11 99.06 96.40
CA GLU A 63 -8.48 99.13 95.88
C GLU A 63 -8.50 99.43 94.38
N GLU A 64 -7.63 100.32 93.89
CA GLU A 64 -7.48 100.61 92.46
C GLU A 64 -6.96 99.39 91.68
N GLU A 65 -5.96 98.68 92.20
CA GLU A 65 -5.45 97.43 91.63
C GLU A 65 -6.49 96.31 91.61
N VAL A 66 -7.28 96.18 92.67
CA VAL A 66 -8.43 95.25 92.72
C VAL A 66 -9.46 95.61 91.65
N ALA A 67 -9.74 96.90 91.46
CA ALA A 67 -10.68 97.36 90.44
C ALA A 67 -10.17 97.04 89.02
N LYS A 68 -8.89 97.29 88.73
CA LYS A 68 -8.27 96.93 87.43
C LYS A 68 -8.30 95.43 87.16
N LEU A 69 -7.95 94.61 88.15
CA LEU A 69 -8.04 93.14 88.04
C LEU A 69 -9.47 92.65 87.87
N ALA A 70 -10.45 93.31 88.51
CA ALA A 70 -11.86 92.98 88.34
C ALA A 70 -12.36 93.27 86.92
N VAL A 71 -11.86 94.33 86.27
CA VAL A 71 -12.16 94.63 84.86
C VAL A 71 -11.53 93.58 83.95
N HIS A 72 -10.25 93.27 84.11
CA HIS A 72 -9.58 92.23 83.30
C HIS A 72 -10.22 90.85 83.48
N HIS A 73 -10.63 90.48 84.70
CA HIS A 73 -11.33 89.22 84.91
C HIS A 73 -12.64 89.14 84.13
N LYS A 74 -13.40 90.24 84.07
CA LYS A 74 -14.62 90.31 83.26
C LYS A 74 -14.32 90.18 81.77
N GLU A 75 -13.27 90.81 81.28
CA GLU A 75 -12.82 90.68 79.88
C GLU A 75 -12.39 89.24 79.55
N ASP A 76 -11.65 88.58 80.45
CA ASP A 76 -11.23 87.18 80.27
C ASP A 76 -12.41 86.21 80.30
N LEU A 77 -13.42 86.47 81.15
CA LEU A 77 -14.67 85.69 81.14
C LEU A 77 -15.40 85.86 79.80
N ALA A 78 -15.51 87.09 79.29
CA ALA A 78 -16.14 87.34 77.99
C ALA A 78 -15.38 86.67 76.83
N LYS A 79 -14.04 86.68 76.84
CA LYS A 79 -13.22 85.96 75.84
C LYS A 79 -13.39 84.46 75.92
N ARG A 80 -13.48 83.90 77.13
CA ARG A 80 -13.72 82.46 77.34
C ARG A 80 -15.09 82.07 76.80
N GLU A 81 -16.13 82.83 77.10
CA GLU A 81 -17.49 82.60 76.58
C GLU A 81 -17.51 82.63 75.04
N GLN A 82 -16.80 83.59 74.41
CA GLN A 82 -16.67 83.63 72.94
C GLN A 82 -15.94 82.41 72.37
N LEU A 83 -14.82 82.01 72.98
CA LEU A 83 -14.05 80.84 72.52
C LEU A 83 -14.83 79.54 72.67
N GLU A 84 -15.62 79.38 73.73
CA GLU A 84 -16.49 78.20 73.92
C GLU A 84 -17.53 78.09 72.80
N VAL A 85 -18.12 79.21 72.39
CA VAL A 85 -19.06 79.26 71.25
C VAL A 85 -18.35 78.89 69.94
N GLU A 86 -17.19 79.47 69.66
CA GLU A 86 -16.42 79.15 68.44
C GLU A 86 -16.00 77.67 68.38
N ILE A 87 -15.56 77.09 69.50
CA ILE A 87 -15.17 75.68 69.58
C ILE A 87 -16.39 74.80 69.30
N ALA A 88 -17.52 75.07 69.95
CA ALA A 88 -18.75 74.30 69.73
C ALA A 88 -19.22 74.36 68.27
N GLU A 89 -19.10 75.52 67.62
CA GLU A 89 -19.48 75.69 66.22
C GLU A 89 -18.52 74.96 65.26
N ARG A 90 -17.19 75.03 65.49
CA ARG A 90 -16.21 74.24 64.73
C ARG A 90 -16.40 72.74 64.93
N GLU A 91 -16.67 72.27 66.15
CA GLU A 91 -16.96 70.86 66.40
C GLU A 91 -18.20 70.36 65.65
N LYS A 92 -19.25 71.20 65.57
CA LYS A 92 -20.45 70.89 64.80
C LYS A 92 -20.16 70.82 63.29
N GLN A 93 -19.35 71.74 62.77
CA GLN A 93 -18.92 71.73 61.36
C GLN A 93 -18.10 70.47 61.05
N HIS A 94 -17.08 70.16 61.86
CA HIS A 94 -16.27 68.96 61.67
C HIS A 94 -17.10 67.67 61.75
N LYS A 95 -18.05 67.59 62.69
CA LYS A 95 -18.98 66.44 62.77
C LYS A 95 -19.80 66.28 61.48
N MET A 96 -20.26 67.38 60.90
CA MET A 96 -20.99 67.35 59.63
C MET A 96 -20.08 66.93 58.45
N GLU A 97 -18.85 67.42 58.38
CA GLU A 97 -17.89 67.04 57.34
C GLU A 97 -17.50 65.56 57.40
N VAL A 98 -17.23 65.04 58.60
CA VAL A 98 -16.94 63.62 58.80
C VAL A 98 -18.13 62.75 58.39
N ALA A 99 -19.36 63.17 58.69
CA ALA A 99 -20.57 62.46 58.26
C ALA A 99 -20.70 62.43 56.72
N LYS A 100 -20.50 63.57 56.05
CA LYS A 100 -20.52 63.64 54.57
C LYS A 100 -19.44 62.77 53.94
N LEU A 101 -18.22 62.78 54.48
CA LEU A 101 -17.13 61.93 54.00
C LEU A 101 -17.48 60.44 54.16
N LYS A 102 -18.00 60.06 55.33
CA LYS A 102 -18.40 58.67 55.58
C LYS A 102 -19.46 58.19 54.59
N GLU A 103 -20.49 58.99 54.36
CA GLU A 103 -21.53 58.68 53.36
C GLU A 103 -20.93 58.55 51.95
N SER A 104 -20.02 59.46 51.57
CA SER A 104 -19.36 59.40 50.25
C SER A 104 -18.53 58.13 50.07
N TYR A 105 -17.81 57.69 51.11
CA TYR A 105 -17.01 56.46 51.07
C TYR A 105 -17.88 55.21 51.02
N GLU A 106 -18.99 55.16 51.77
CA GLU A 106 -19.93 54.04 51.72
C GLU A 106 -20.53 53.87 50.31
N VAL A 107 -20.90 54.97 49.66
CA VAL A 107 -21.38 54.97 48.28
C VAL A 107 -20.31 54.46 47.31
N GLU A 108 -19.07 54.94 47.44
CA GLU A 108 -17.98 54.56 46.53
C GLU A 108 -17.57 53.08 46.69
N ILE A 109 -17.55 52.58 47.94
CA ILE A 109 -17.34 51.15 48.22
C ILE A 109 -18.44 50.31 47.55
N GLY A 110 -19.69 50.74 47.62
CA GLY A 110 -20.81 50.07 46.94
C GLY A 110 -20.64 50.01 45.42
N LYS A 111 -20.25 51.12 44.79
CA LYS A 111 -19.96 51.17 43.35
C LYS A 111 -18.85 50.20 42.98
N LEU A 112 -17.70 50.26 43.66
CA LEU A 112 -16.55 49.39 43.38
C LEU A 112 -16.88 47.91 43.56
N GLN A 113 -17.70 47.56 44.55
CA GLN A 113 -18.18 46.19 44.71
C GLN A 113 -19.09 45.75 43.55
N SER A 114 -19.97 46.63 43.07
CA SER A 114 -20.81 46.34 41.91
C SER A 114 -19.98 46.14 40.63
N GLU A 115 -18.96 46.97 40.41
CA GLU A 115 -18.04 46.87 39.27
C GLU A 115 -17.23 45.57 39.33
N LEU A 116 -16.68 45.24 40.50
CA LEU A 116 -15.95 44.00 40.73
C LEU A 116 -16.81 42.76 40.42
N ASN A 117 -18.08 42.78 40.84
CA ASN A 117 -19.01 41.70 40.55
C ASN A 117 -19.34 41.61 39.04
N GLY A 118 -19.50 42.77 38.38
CA GLY A 118 -19.67 42.84 36.93
C GLY A 118 -18.48 42.25 36.16
N VAL A 119 -17.26 42.61 36.56
CA VAL A 119 -16.02 42.07 35.97
C VAL A 119 -15.89 40.56 36.18
N LYS A 120 -16.19 40.06 37.38
CA LYS A 120 -16.19 38.61 37.66
C LYS A 120 -17.20 37.85 36.81
N ALA A 121 -18.41 38.39 36.65
CA ALA A 121 -19.43 37.81 35.78
C ALA A 121 -18.99 37.80 34.32
N GLY A 122 -18.43 38.91 33.83
CA GLY A 122 -17.89 39.02 32.47
C GLY A 122 -16.76 38.03 32.21
N TYR A 123 -15.83 37.86 33.15
CA TYR A 123 -14.76 36.88 33.05
C TYR A 123 -15.29 35.44 32.96
N ASN A 124 -16.26 35.08 33.81
CA ASN A 124 -16.85 33.74 33.80
C ASN A 124 -17.58 33.46 32.47
N ALA A 125 -18.35 34.42 31.96
CA ALA A 125 -19.01 34.30 30.67
C ALA A 125 -18.00 34.13 29.51
N LEU A 126 -16.92 34.90 29.50
CA LEU A 126 -15.85 34.76 28.51
C LEU A 126 -15.18 33.38 28.58
N LYS A 127 -14.90 32.89 29.79
CA LYS A 127 -14.32 31.56 29.99
C LYS A 127 -15.21 30.45 29.43
N GLU A 128 -16.52 30.52 29.65
CA GLU A 128 -17.47 29.56 29.07
C GLU A 128 -17.52 29.62 27.54
N VAL A 129 -17.50 30.82 26.96
CA VAL A 129 -17.45 30.99 25.49
C VAL A 129 -16.17 30.39 24.91
N MET A 130 -15.01 30.63 25.53
CA MET A 130 -13.74 30.07 25.06
C MET A 130 -13.73 28.55 25.12
N THR A 131 -14.11 27.97 26.26
CA THR A 131 -14.19 26.50 26.40
C THR A 131 -15.21 25.87 25.44
N GLY A 132 -16.33 26.55 25.18
CA GLY A 132 -17.30 26.14 24.16
C GLY A 132 -16.73 26.16 22.74
N ARG A 133 -15.94 27.19 22.38
CA ARG A 133 -15.26 27.28 21.08
C ARG A 133 -14.18 26.21 20.93
N GLU A 134 -13.37 25.98 21.95
CA GLU A 134 -12.36 24.92 21.96
C GLU A 134 -12.99 23.55 21.68
N ARG A 135 -14.10 23.22 22.35
CA ARG A 135 -14.84 21.97 22.09
C ARG A 135 -15.39 21.90 20.67
N LYS A 136 -15.99 22.98 20.17
CA LYS A 136 -16.55 23.06 18.80
C LYS A 136 -15.48 22.94 17.71
N LEU A 137 -14.23 23.33 17.99
CA LEU A 137 -13.11 23.18 17.06
C LEU A 137 -12.46 21.79 17.17
N ALA A 138 -12.43 21.21 18.38
CA ALA A 138 -11.83 19.91 18.62
C ALA A 138 -12.58 18.75 17.94
N THR A 139 -13.91 18.80 17.85
CA THR A 139 -14.71 17.76 17.18
C THR A 139 -14.42 17.67 15.67
N PRO A 140 -14.58 18.73 14.85
CA PRO A 140 -14.27 18.66 13.43
C PRO A 140 -12.78 18.38 13.16
N ALA A 141 -11.86 18.82 14.03
CA ALA A 141 -10.44 18.48 13.89
C ALA A 141 -10.19 16.95 14.03
N LYS A 142 -10.87 16.30 14.98
CA LYS A 142 -10.80 14.83 15.14
C LYS A 142 -11.46 14.12 13.97
N ASP A 143 -12.64 14.57 13.55
CA ASP A 143 -13.38 13.97 12.44
C ASP A 143 -12.57 14.08 11.14
N GLN A 144 -11.97 15.25 10.88
CA GLN A 144 -11.08 15.46 9.73
C GLN A 144 -9.83 14.57 9.79
N HIS A 145 -9.26 14.36 10.98
CA HIS A 145 -8.11 13.45 11.12
C HIS A 145 -8.51 12.00 10.81
N GLN A 146 -9.64 11.53 11.34
CA GLN A 146 -10.15 10.19 11.05
C GLN A 146 -10.45 10.01 9.56
N GLU A 147 -11.06 11.01 8.92
CA GLU A 147 -11.36 10.97 7.50
C GLU A 147 -10.10 10.95 6.63
N ARG A 148 -9.06 11.72 7.01
CA ARG A 148 -7.75 11.66 6.35
C ARG A 148 -7.13 10.27 6.43
N GLU A 149 -7.20 9.60 7.58
CA GLU A 149 -6.67 8.24 7.73
C GLU A 149 -7.50 7.21 6.96
N ARG A 150 -8.84 7.37 6.88
CA ARG A 150 -9.70 6.54 6.01
C ARG A 150 -9.33 6.68 4.54
N ILE A 151 -9.27 7.92 4.04
CA ILE A 151 -8.88 8.22 2.66
C ILE A 151 -7.50 7.63 2.36
N LYS A 152 -6.52 7.81 3.25
CA LYS A 152 -5.17 7.25 3.09
C LYS A 152 -5.17 5.72 3.00
N ALA A 153 -6.02 5.03 3.76
CA ALA A 153 -6.18 3.59 3.68
C ALA A 153 -6.81 3.16 2.34
N GLU A 154 -7.84 3.85 1.86
CA GLU A 154 -8.46 3.60 0.56
C GLU A 154 -7.46 3.81 -0.59
N TRP A 155 -6.66 4.88 -0.56
CA TRP A 155 -5.59 5.10 -1.53
C TRP A 155 -4.57 3.97 -1.57
N ALA A 156 -4.26 3.36 -0.42
CA ALA A 156 -3.35 2.21 -0.37
C ALA A 156 -3.95 0.97 -1.05
N ILE A 157 -5.27 0.75 -0.89
CA ILE A 157 -6.00 -0.32 -1.58
C ILE A 157 -6.01 -0.06 -3.09
N LEU A 158 -6.40 1.13 -3.53
CA LEU A 158 -6.44 1.50 -4.94
C LEU A 158 -5.07 1.38 -5.61
N ARG A 159 -3.99 1.73 -4.92
CA ARG A 159 -2.63 1.56 -5.44
C ARG A 159 -2.30 0.09 -5.68
N ARG A 160 -2.65 -0.80 -4.74
CA ARG A 160 -2.45 -2.25 -4.90
C ARG A 160 -3.26 -2.80 -6.06
N GLU A 161 -4.50 -2.37 -6.20
CA GLU A 161 -5.38 -2.82 -7.28
C GLU A 161 -4.89 -2.33 -8.65
N LYS A 162 -4.40 -1.09 -8.73
CA LYS A 162 -3.74 -0.58 -9.93
C LYS A 162 -2.53 -1.44 -10.30
N SER A 163 -1.66 -1.76 -9.34
CA SER A 163 -0.52 -2.65 -9.60
C SER A 163 -0.98 -4.03 -10.08
N ARG A 164 -2.02 -4.62 -9.48
CA ARG A 164 -2.60 -5.89 -9.93
C ARG A 164 -3.11 -5.80 -11.37
N HIS A 165 -3.82 -4.72 -11.71
CA HIS A 165 -4.29 -4.48 -13.07
C HIS A 165 -3.11 -4.38 -14.06
N ASP A 166 -2.08 -3.60 -13.74
CA ASP A 166 -0.89 -3.46 -14.59
C ASP A 166 -0.21 -4.84 -14.82
N PHE A 167 -0.11 -5.68 -13.78
CA PHE A 167 0.38 -7.05 -13.92
C PHE A 167 -0.50 -7.93 -14.82
N LEU A 168 -1.83 -7.84 -14.68
CA LEU A 168 -2.77 -8.60 -15.49
C LEU A 168 -2.72 -8.18 -16.96
N VAL A 169 -2.60 -6.88 -17.26
CA VAL A 169 -2.44 -6.38 -18.63
C VAL A 169 -1.17 -6.94 -19.27
N ILE A 170 -0.05 -6.96 -18.55
CA ILE A 170 1.20 -7.56 -19.05
C ILE A 170 1.04 -9.07 -19.27
N ALA A 171 0.35 -9.77 -18.37
CA ALA A 171 0.10 -11.20 -18.51
C ALA A 171 -0.77 -11.51 -19.73
N ASP A 172 -1.83 -10.73 -19.95
CA ASP A 172 -2.75 -10.88 -21.09
C ASP A 172 -2.03 -10.62 -22.42
N GLN A 173 -1.20 -9.57 -22.47
CA GLN A 173 -0.34 -9.28 -23.62
C GLN A 173 0.59 -10.45 -23.96
N ARG A 174 1.21 -11.06 -22.93
CA ARG A 174 2.05 -12.25 -23.15
C ARG A 174 1.23 -13.42 -23.66
N VAL A 175 0.09 -13.73 -23.06
CA VAL A 175 -0.78 -14.83 -23.51
C VAL A 175 -1.16 -14.63 -24.99
N HIS A 176 -1.48 -13.40 -25.38
CA HIS A 176 -1.75 -13.07 -26.77
C HIS A 176 -0.54 -13.33 -27.69
N GLU A 177 0.66 -12.91 -27.30
CA GLU A 177 1.90 -13.18 -28.04
C GLU A 177 2.17 -14.69 -28.21
N TRP A 178 2.00 -15.48 -27.14
CA TRP A 178 2.13 -16.93 -27.18
C TRP A 178 1.10 -17.57 -28.12
N GLN A 179 -0.14 -17.08 -28.10
CA GLN A 179 -1.18 -17.57 -29.00
C GLN A 179 -0.84 -17.29 -30.46
N CYS A 180 -0.41 -16.06 -30.79
CA CYS A 180 0.01 -15.71 -32.15
C CYS A 180 1.20 -16.56 -32.62
N ALA A 181 2.16 -16.87 -31.73
CA ALA A 181 3.29 -17.73 -32.06
C ALA A 181 2.85 -19.18 -32.33
N LEU A 182 1.91 -19.70 -31.53
CA LEU A 182 1.33 -21.03 -31.72
C LEU A 182 0.57 -21.13 -33.04
N ASP A 183 -0.27 -20.14 -33.34
CA ASP A 183 -1.05 -20.10 -34.59
C ASP A 183 -0.11 -20.07 -35.80
N LYS A 184 0.95 -19.26 -35.75
CA LYS A 184 1.98 -19.20 -36.80
C LYS A 184 2.68 -20.55 -36.98
N ALA A 185 3.12 -21.17 -35.88
CA ALA A 185 3.77 -22.47 -35.93
C ALA A 185 2.83 -23.55 -36.51
N SER A 186 1.54 -23.50 -36.19
CA SER A 186 0.52 -24.40 -36.75
C SER A 186 0.40 -24.26 -38.27
N VAL A 187 0.38 -23.01 -38.78
CA VAL A 187 0.34 -22.74 -40.22
C VAL A 187 1.61 -23.25 -40.91
N ASP A 188 2.79 -22.96 -40.34
CA ASP A 188 4.08 -23.44 -40.88
C ASP A 188 4.13 -24.99 -40.91
N CYS A 189 3.62 -25.66 -39.87
CA CYS A 189 3.50 -27.13 -39.82
C CYS A 189 2.56 -27.67 -40.92
N GLN A 190 1.44 -27.00 -41.16
CA GLN A 190 0.49 -27.41 -42.17
C GLN A 190 1.05 -27.25 -43.59
N GLU A 191 1.79 -26.18 -43.84
CA GLU A 191 2.47 -25.94 -45.11
C GLU A 191 3.56 -26.98 -45.37
N THR A 192 4.41 -27.25 -44.36
CA THR A 192 5.46 -28.28 -44.46
C THR A 192 4.89 -29.68 -44.67
N ALA A 193 3.78 -30.03 -44.01
CA ALA A 193 3.09 -31.30 -44.24
C ALA A 193 2.50 -31.38 -45.66
N SER A 194 1.92 -30.29 -46.16
CA SER A 194 1.37 -30.21 -47.52
C SER A 194 2.48 -30.40 -48.58
N ASN A 195 3.62 -29.74 -48.39
CA ASN A 195 4.79 -29.88 -49.26
C ASN A 195 5.35 -31.31 -49.24
N ALA A 196 5.44 -31.93 -48.06
CA ALA A 196 5.91 -33.31 -47.94
C ALA A 196 4.97 -34.31 -48.62
N ASN A 197 3.65 -34.11 -48.52
CA ASN A 197 2.68 -34.93 -49.24
C ASN A 197 2.80 -34.74 -50.76
N ALA A 198 2.95 -33.51 -51.24
CA ALA A 198 3.16 -33.24 -52.66
C ALA A 198 4.44 -33.91 -53.21
N MET A 199 5.52 -33.90 -52.42
CA MET A 199 6.74 -34.64 -52.73
C MET A 199 6.48 -36.15 -52.78
N ARG A 200 5.82 -36.72 -51.76
CA ARG A 200 5.47 -38.15 -51.72
C ARG A 200 4.71 -38.58 -52.97
N ASP A 201 3.70 -37.79 -53.38
CA ASP A 201 2.91 -38.07 -54.59
C ASP A 201 3.77 -37.97 -55.86
N GLY A 202 4.71 -37.01 -55.91
CA GLY A 202 5.70 -36.90 -56.97
C GLY A 202 6.56 -38.17 -57.09
N TRP A 203 7.13 -38.61 -55.98
CA TRP A 203 7.93 -39.84 -55.90
C TRP A 203 7.13 -41.08 -56.28
N ALA A 204 5.87 -41.18 -55.85
CA ALA A 204 4.99 -42.29 -56.21
C ALA A 204 4.77 -42.36 -57.74
N ARG A 205 4.49 -41.21 -58.39
CA ARG A 205 4.32 -41.15 -59.86
C ARG A 205 5.60 -41.54 -60.60
N GLU A 206 6.77 -41.09 -60.14
CA GLU A 206 8.04 -41.48 -60.76
C GLU A 206 8.34 -42.97 -60.59
N HIS A 207 8.06 -43.52 -59.40
CA HIS A 207 8.18 -44.95 -59.15
C HIS A 207 7.26 -45.77 -60.06
N GLU A 208 5.99 -45.37 -60.21
CA GLU A 208 5.05 -46.01 -61.14
C GLU A 208 5.53 -45.93 -62.60
N TYR A 209 6.03 -44.76 -63.01
CA TYR A 209 6.58 -44.56 -64.36
C TYR A 209 7.79 -45.47 -64.62
N THR A 210 8.73 -45.54 -63.68
CA THR A 210 9.92 -46.39 -63.80
C THR A 210 9.58 -47.88 -63.81
N VAL A 211 8.66 -48.34 -62.96
CA VAL A 211 8.14 -49.72 -63.00
C VAL A 211 7.49 -50.02 -64.35
N SER A 212 6.68 -49.10 -64.88
CA SER A 212 6.04 -49.25 -66.20
C SER A 212 7.07 -49.34 -67.33
N LEU A 213 8.10 -48.49 -67.30
CA LEU A 213 9.19 -48.51 -68.28
C LEU A 213 9.96 -49.83 -68.21
N ASN A 214 10.31 -50.30 -67.01
CA ASN A 214 10.98 -51.57 -66.79
C ASN A 214 10.14 -52.74 -67.31
N MET A 215 8.83 -52.76 -67.06
CA MET A 215 7.92 -53.77 -67.61
C MET A 215 7.90 -53.73 -69.15
N LYS A 216 7.87 -52.54 -69.77
CA LYS A 216 7.94 -52.41 -71.24
C LYS A 216 9.27 -52.95 -71.78
N LEU A 217 10.39 -52.57 -71.16
CA LEU A 217 11.72 -53.03 -71.55
C LEU A 217 11.84 -54.56 -71.44
N ALA A 218 11.40 -55.14 -70.34
CA ALA A 218 11.38 -56.59 -70.13
C ALA A 218 10.55 -57.31 -71.22
N ARG A 219 9.36 -56.80 -71.57
CA ARG A 219 8.54 -57.33 -72.65
C ARG A 219 9.26 -57.26 -74.00
N THR A 220 9.89 -56.13 -74.32
CA THR A 220 10.63 -55.98 -75.59
C THR A 220 11.82 -56.94 -75.68
N LEU A 221 12.61 -57.07 -74.62
CA LEU A 221 13.74 -58.00 -74.57
C LEU A 221 13.29 -59.45 -74.72
N SER A 222 12.21 -59.84 -74.02
CA SER A 222 11.62 -61.18 -74.17
C SER A 222 11.12 -61.43 -75.59
N ALA A 223 10.46 -60.45 -76.22
CA ALA A 223 10.00 -60.56 -77.59
C ALA A 223 11.17 -60.69 -78.57
N THR A 224 12.21 -59.86 -78.45
CA THR A 224 13.40 -59.93 -79.31
C THR A 224 14.15 -61.26 -79.14
N ALA A 225 14.30 -61.74 -77.90
CA ALA A 225 14.89 -63.04 -77.63
C ALA A 225 14.07 -64.17 -78.28
N ARG A 226 12.74 -64.13 -78.17
CA ARG A 226 11.85 -65.10 -78.81
C ARG A 226 12.01 -65.11 -80.34
N HIS A 227 11.92 -63.96 -81.00
CA HIS A 227 12.11 -63.87 -82.46
C HIS A 227 13.49 -64.38 -82.89
N SER A 228 14.54 -64.12 -82.09
CA SER A 228 15.89 -64.60 -82.38
C SER A 228 15.99 -66.13 -82.29
N ILE A 229 15.34 -66.72 -81.29
CA ILE A 229 15.26 -68.18 -81.12
C ILE A 229 14.43 -68.80 -82.26
N GLU A 230 13.27 -68.23 -82.59
CA GLU A 230 12.40 -68.70 -83.69
C GLU A 230 13.14 -68.67 -85.02
N ALA A 231 13.78 -67.55 -85.38
CA ALA A 231 14.57 -67.44 -86.60
C ALA A 231 15.74 -68.43 -86.65
N PHE A 232 16.39 -68.69 -85.51
CA PHE A 232 17.45 -69.70 -85.42
C PHE A 232 16.90 -71.12 -85.64
N VAL A 233 15.78 -71.46 -85.01
CA VAL A 233 15.12 -72.77 -85.14
C VAL A 233 14.61 -72.98 -86.56
N GLU A 234 13.95 -71.99 -87.16
CA GLU A 234 13.48 -72.05 -88.56
C GLU A 234 14.64 -72.27 -89.52
N LYS A 235 15.73 -71.50 -89.37
CA LYS A 235 16.94 -71.67 -90.19
C LYS A 235 17.50 -73.09 -90.04
N ARG A 236 17.65 -73.57 -88.80
CA ARG A 236 18.16 -74.93 -88.54
C ARG A 236 17.26 -76.01 -89.12
N ASN A 237 15.94 -75.86 -89.03
CA ASN A 237 14.98 -76.79 -89.60
C ASN A 237 15.01 -76.75 -91.14
N SER A 238 15.10 -75.57 -91.74
CA SER A 238 15.25 -75.41 -93.19
C SER A 238 16.54 -76.07 -93.68
N ASP A 239 17.67 -75.78 -93.03
CA ASP A 239 18.96 -76.41 -93.34
C ASP A 239 18.86 -77.93 -93.22
N TYR A 240 18.26 -78.45 -92.14
CA TYR A 240 18.04 -79.88 -91.95
C TYR A 240 17.16 -80.50 -93.04
N LEU A 241 16.03 -79.86 -93.40
CA LEU A 241 15.13 -80.35 -94.46
C LEU A 241 15.78 -80.36 -95.84
N ASN A 242 16.67 -79.41 -96.12
CA ASN A 242 17.42 -79.30 -97.38
C ASN A 242 18.63 -80.26 -97.46
N MET A 243 18.99 -80.96 -96.38
CA MET A 243 20.02 -82.00 -96.42
C MET A 243 19.54 -83.27 -97.13
N THR A 244 20.47 -83.96 -97.79
CA THR A 244 20.20 -85.31 -98.31
C THR A 244 19.84 -86.28 -97.17
N SER A 245 19.01 -87.29 -97.46
CA SER A 245 18.52 -88.24 -96.44
C SER A 245 19.62 -88.87 -95.60
N LEU A 246 20.76 -89.20 -96.23
CA LEU A 246 21.93 -89.76 -95.55
C LEU A 246 22.55 -88.78 -94.55
N LYS A 247 22.64 -87.49 -94.91
CA LYS A 247 23.19 -86.44 -94.04
C LYS A 247 22.26 -86.15 -92.86
N ARG A 248 20.94 -86.16 -93.06
CA ARG A 248 19.96 -86.06 -91.96
C ARG A 248 20.14 -87.18 -90.93
N CYS A 249 20.29 -88.43 -91.39
CA CYS A 249 20.54 -89.56 -90.49
C CYS A 249 21.84 -89.37 -89.69
N SER A 250 22.92 -88.90 -90.32
CA SER A 250 24.18 -88.60 -89.61
C SER A 250 24.03 -87.52 -88.54
N VAL A 251 23.24 -86.47 -88.80
CA VAL A 251 22.99 -85.42 -87.79
C VAL A 251 22.18 -85.97 -86.62
N VAL A 252 21.18 -86.82 -86.87
CA VAL A 252 20.43 -87.50 -85.79
C VAL A 252 21.35 -88.42 -85.00
N ASP A 253 22.22 -89.19 -85.65
CA ASP A 253 23.19 -90.05 -84.98
C ASP A 253 24.12 -89.23 -84.05
N GLU A 254 24.65 -88.09 -84.50
CA GLU A 254 25.49 -87.20 -83.69
C GLU A 254 24.74 -86.56 -82.50
N GLN A 255 23.45 -86.23 -82.65
CA GLN A 255 22.65 -85.72 -81.55
C GLN A 255 22.27 -86.84 -80.57
N MET A 256 21.93 -88.02 -81.08
CA MET A 256 21.63 -89.21 -80.27
C MET A 256 22.86 -89.71 -79.52
N GLU A 257 24.07 -89.54 -80.05
CA GLU A 257 25.32 -89.86 -79.34
C GLU A 257 25.50 -88.99 -78.09
N LYS A 258 24.97 -87.77 -78.09
CA LYS A 258 24.96 -86.88 -76.93
C LYS A 258 23.88 -87.21 -75.90
N VAL A 259 22.78 -87.86 -76.31
CA VAL A 259 21.59 -88.09 -75.47
C VAL A 259 21.53 -89.52 -74.95
N CYS A 260 21.78 -90.53 -75.79
CA CYS A 260 21.72 -91.95 -75.47
C CYS A 260 22.78 -92.74 -76.28
N PRO A 261 24.07 -92.68 -75.90
CA PRO A 261 25.18 -93.25 -76.70
C PRO A 261 25.12 -94.77 -76.86
N GLU A 262 24.47 -95.49 -75.94
CA GLU A 262 24.41 -96.96 -75.91
C GLU A 262 23.68 -97.57 -77.12
N ASP A 263 22.68 -96.86 -77.68
CA ASP A 263 21.83 -97.38 -78.76
C ASP A 263 22.30 -96.94 -80.17
N VAL A 264 23.17 -95.93 -80.27
CA VAL A 264 23.59 -95.31 -81.54
C VAL A 264 24.37 -96.26 -82.43
N GLY A 265 25.29 -97.04 -81.86
CA GLY A 265 26.16 -97.93 -82.63
C GLY A 265 25.39 -99.05 -83.34
N SER A 266 24.31 -99.53 -82.73
CA SER A 266 23.46 -100.54 -83.35
C SER A 266 22.48 -99.94 -84.36
N MET A 267 21.93 -98.74 -84.09
CA MET A 267 21.02 -98.07 -85.02
C MET A 267 21.72 -97.59 -86.30
N ARG A 268 22.97 -97.12 -86.19
CA ARG A 268 23.82 -96.75 -87.34
C ARG A 268 24.07 -97.95 -88.25
N LYS A 269 24.23 -99.14 -87.67
CA LYS A 269 24.35 -100.41 -88.39
C LYS A 269 23.07 -100.76 -89.15
N ASP A 270 21.92 -100.67 -88.46
CA ASP A 270 20.60 -100.95 -89.05
C ASP A 270 20.26 -99.98 -90.19
N LEU A 271 20.61 -98.68 -90.06
CA LEU A 271 20.39 -97.68 -91.11
C LEU A 271 21.30 -97.88 -92.32
N ASP A 272 22.59 -98.18 -92.10
CA ASP A 272 23.54 -98.45 -93.18
C ASP A 272 23.13 -99.71 -93.95
N GLU A 273 22.63 -100.73 -93.24
CA GLU A 273 22.06 -101.94 -93.84
C GLU A 273 20.75 -101.67 -94.60
N PHE A 274 19.85 -100.83 -94.05
CA PHE A 274 18.62 -100.41 -94.72
C PHE A 274 18.90 -99.64 -96.03
N PHE A 275 19.84 -98.69 -96.04
CA PHE A 275 20.17 -97.95 -97.26
C PHE A 275 20.91 -98.81 -98.29
N LYS A 276 21.74 -99.78 -97.85
CA LYS A 276 22.38 -100.75 -98.75
C LYS A 276 21.36 -101.70 -99.39
N THR A 277 20.36 -102.15 -98.65
CA THR A 277 19.33 -103.09 -99.14
C THR A 277 18.24 -102.40 -99.97
N ARG A 278 17.95 -101.12 -99.73
CA ARG A 278 16.94 -100.38 -100.51
C ARG A 278 17.27 -100.24 -102.00
N ASN A 279 18.56 -100.21 -102.37
CA ASN A 279 18.98 -100.19 -103.78
C ASN A 279 18.82 -101.56 -104.48
N PHE A 280 18.64 -102.66 -103.72
CA PHE A 280 18.45 -104.01 -104.27
C PHE A 280 16.97 -104.45 -104.34
N LEU A 281 16.06 -103.79 -103.62
CA LEU A 281 14.66 -104.22 -103.47
C LEU A 281 13.70 -103.72 -104.58
N CYS A 282 14.16 -102.94 -105.55
CA CYS A 282 13.30 -102.43 -106.64
C CYS A 282 13.30 -103.30 -107.92
N HIS A 283 14.17 -104.32 -108.03
CA HIS A 283 14.27 -105.13 -109.25
C HIS A 283 14.47 -106.63 -108.96
N GLN A 284 13.46 -107.31 -108.40
CA GLN A 284 13.06 -108.69 -108.79
C GLN A 284 11.82 -109.17 -108.01
N PRO A 285 10.81 -109.78 -108.67
CA PRO A 285 9.60 -110.28 -108.00
C PRO A 285 9.87 -111.61 -107.29
N GLY A 286 9.66 -111.67 -105.97
CA GLY A 286 9.68 -112.91 -105.19
C GLY A 286 10.63 -112.96 -103.97
N ALA A 287 11.39 -111.90 -103.70
CA ALA A 287 12.23 -111.82 -102.49
C ALA A 287 11.51 -111.05 -101.37
N VAL A 288 10.72 -111.76 -100.56
CA VAL A 288 10.16 -111.23 -99.31
C VAL A 288 11.07 -111.63 -98.13
N ASP A 289 11.44 -110.59 -97.38
CA ASP A 289 11.92 -110.51 -96.00
C ASP A 289 13.22 -111.21 -95.55
N ARG A 290 14.23 -110.37 -95.29
CA ARG A 290 15.30 -110.66 -94.31
C ARG A 290 15.57 -109.49 -93.35
N THR A 291 14.67 -108.52 -93.26
CA THR A 291 14.79 -107.43 -92.29
C THR A 291 13.69 -107.64 -91.27
N ASP A 292 14.05 -107.93 -90.02
CA ASP A 292 13.10 -108.14 -88.92
C ASP A 292 12.42 -106.81 -88.55
N TYR A 293 11.48 -106.37 -89.41
CA TYR A 293 10.69 -105.14 -89.29
C TYR A 293 10.02 -104.97 -87.90
N PRO A 294 9.51 -106.04 -87.25
CA PRO A 294 9.01 -105.96 -85.88
C PRO A 294 10.05 -105.45 -84.87
N SER A 295 11.32 -105.89 -84.97
CA SER A 295 12.38 -105.46 -84.06
C SER A 295 12.73 -103.98 -84.24
N LEU A 296 12.79 -103.50 -85.49
CA LEU A 296 13.07 -102.10 -85.80
C LEU A 296 11.95 -101.18 -85.31
N HIS A 297 10.68 -101.59 -85.50
CA HIS A 297 9.54 -100.80 -85.02
C HIS A 297 9.49 -100.71 -83.48
N LEU A 298 9.82 -101.81 -82.78
CA LEU A 298 9.92 -101.81 -81.31
C LEU A 298 11.01 -100.85 -80.80
N ARG A 299 12.15 -100.79 -81.50
CA ARG A 299 13.27 -99.90 -81.17
C ARG A 299 12.93 -98.44 -81.44
N CYS A 300 12.34 -98.13 -82.60
CA CYS A 300 11.84 -96.78 -82.88
C CYS A 300 10.82 -96.33 -81.81
N SER A 301 9.92 -97.22 -81.39
CA SER A 301 8.94 -96.93 -80.33
C SER A 301 9.56 -96.76 -78.93
N ARG A 302 10.74 -97.34 -78.69
CA ARG A 302 11.51 -97.15 -77.45
C ARG A 302 12.24 -95.81 -77.46
N ILE A 303 12.85 -95.45 -78.58
CA ILE A 303 13.52 -94.15 -78.77
C ILE A 303 12.54 -92.99 -78.72
N GLN A 304 11.36 -93.13 -79.34
CA GLN A 304 10.29 -92.13 -79.26
C GLN A 304 9.90 -91.84 -77.80
N ARG A 305 9.76 -92.88 -76.96
CA ARG A 305 9.51 -92.72 -75.51
C ARG A 305 10.64 -92.00 -74.77
N CYS A 306 11.89 -92.22 -75.15
CA CYS A 306 13.02 -91.49 -74.56
C CYS A 306 13.00 -90.00 -74.94
N LEU A 307 12.63 -89.66 -76.18
CA LEU A 307 12.51 -88.28 -76.64
C LEU A 307 11.31 -87.55 -76.00
N GLU A 308 10.16 -88.21 -75.89
CA GLU A 308 8.97 -87.69 -75.19
C GLU A 308 9.24 -87.41 -73.69
N GLY A 309 10.20 -88.13 -73.08
CA GLY A 309 10.64 -87.87 -71.70
C GLY A 309 11.47 -86.60 -71.53
N LEU A 310 12.11 -86.10 -72.59
CA LEU A 310 12.97 -84.91 -72.57
C LEU A 310 12.21 -83.62 -72.92
N GLU A 311 11.01 -83.72 -73.52
CA GLU A 311 10.15 -82.58 -73.84
C GLU A 311 9.33 -82.05 -72.66
N LYS A 312 9.36 -82.70 -71.49
CA LYS A 312 8.71 -82.16 -70.29
C LYS A 312 9.50 -80.96 -69.78
N PRO A 313 8.91 -79.74 -69.74
CA PRO A 313 9.52 -78.62 -69.05
C PRO A 313 9.67 -79.02 -67.58
N SER A 314 10.87 -78.86 -67.03
CA SER A 314 11.04 -78.86 -65.58
C SER A 314 10.20 -77.72 -65.02
N ASP A 315 9.14 -78.04 -64.29
CA ASP A 315 8.35 -77.06 -63.55
C ASP A 315 9.23 -76.35 -62.51
N TYR A 316 9.73 -75.17 -62.87
CA TYR A 316 10.25 -74.12 -61.99
C TYR A 316 9.72 -72.77 -62.48
#